data_AF-C2EQP3-F1
#
_entry.id   AF-C2EQP3-F1
#
_cell.length_a   1.000
_cell.length_b   1.000
_cell.length_c   1.000
_cell.angle_alpha   90.00
_cell.angle_beta   90.00
_cell.angle_gamma   90.00
#
_symmetry.space_group_name_H-M   'P 1'
#
loop_
_entity.id
_entity.type
_entity.pdbx_description
1 polymer ?
#
loop_
_entity_poly.entity_id
_entity_poly.type
_entity_poly.pdbx_seq_one_letter_code
_entity_poly.pdbx_strand_id
1 'polypeptide(L)' 'MISQHDILDKIAQMLDSGKLKCTMTKSLTPLNATNLRKAHKLVESGHMTGKVVVSSWE' A
#
# COMPACT_ATOMS: atom_id res chain seq x y z
N MET A 1 -14.96 15.16 -8.56
CA MET A 1 -13.91 14.14 -8.45
C MET A 1 -12.49 14.67 -8.74
N ILE A 2 -12.27 16.00 -8.75
CA ILE A 2 -10.98 16.61 -9.12
C ILE A 2 -10.05 16.76 -7.89
N SER A 3 -10.61 17.09 -6.73
CA SER A 3 -9.82 17.36 -5.52
C SER A 3 -8.96 16.18 -5.06
N GLN A 4 -9.42 14.94 -5.22
CA GLN A 4 -8.63 13.76 -4.87
C GLN A 4 -7.42 13.61 -5.80
N HIS A 5 -7.61 13.85 -7.09
CA HIS A 5 -6.54 13.80 -8.08
C HIS A 5 -5.44 14.82 -7.72
N ASP A 6 -5.81 16.07 -7.46
CA ASP A 6 -4.86 17.12 -7.06
C ASP A 6 -4.11 16.78 -5.76
N ILE A 7 -4.78 16.13 -4.81
CA ILE A 7 -4.16 15.69 -3.56
C ILE A 7 -3.14 14.59 -3.83
N LEU A 8 -3.48 13.60 -4.65
CA LEU A 8 -2.58 12.50 -4.99
C LEU A 8 -1.35 13.00 -5.77
N ASP A 9 -1.51 13.97 -6.66
CA ASP A 9 -0.39 14.57 -7.40
C ASP A 9 0.57 15.31 -6.46
N LYS A 10 0.04 16.05 -5.48
CA LYS A 10 0.88 16.68 -4.44
C LYS A 10 1.62 15.65 -3.60
N ILE A 11 0.95 14.55 -3.22
CA ILE A 11 1.58 13.45 -2.48
C ILE A 11 2.72 12.84 -3.29
N ALA A 12 2.54 12.62 -4.60
CA ALA A 12 3.58 12.10 -5.49
C ALA A 12 4.81 13.03 -5.52
N GLN A 13 4.61 14.34 -5.72
CA GLN A 13 5.71 15.32 -5.68
C GLN A 13 6.45 15.34 -4.33
N MET A 14 5.71 15.18 -3.22
CA MET A 14 6.32 15.11 -1.89
C MET A 14 7.09 13.82 -1.66
N LEU A 15 6.65 12.71 -2.26
CA LEU A 15 7.35 11.43 -2.21
C LEU A 15 8.66 11.50 -3.02
N ASP A 16 8.60 12.02 -4.25
CA ASP A 16 9.76 12.15 -5.14
C ASP A 16 10.81 13.12 -4.59
N SER A 17 10.38 14.21 -3.95
CA SER A 17 11.28 15.15 -3.25
C SER A 17 11.80 14.63 -1.91
N GLY A 18 11.43 13.42 -1.49
CA GLY A 18 11.88 12.78 -0.25
C GLY A 18 11.27 13.35 1.04
N LYS A 19 10.28 14.26 0.93
CA LYS A 19 9.52 14.79 2.08
C LYS A 19 8.59 13.74 2.68
N LEU A 20 8.07 12.83 1.85
CA LEU A 20 7.33 11.64 2.28
C LEU A 20 8.17 10.39 2.05
N LYS A 21 7.93 9.36 2.85
CA LYS A 21 8.51 8.03 2.70
C LYS A 21 7.42 6.99 2.60
N CYS A 22 7.67 5.94 1.81
CA CYS A 22 6.76 4.82 1.71
C CYS A 22 6.60 4.13 3.07
N THR A 23 5.36 3.74 3.39
CA THR A 23 5.02 3.05 4.65
C THR A 23 4.85 1.54 4.45
N MET A 24 5.27 1.00 3.30
CA MET A 24 5.23 -0.43 3.02
C MET A 24 6.18 -1.17 3.96
N THR A 25 5.64 -2.12 4.71
CA THR A 25 6.39 -2.95 5.66
C THR A 25 6.31 -4.44 5.33
N LYS A 26 5.31 -4.86 4.54
CA LYS A 26 5.16 -6.24 4.08
C LYS A 26 4.74 -6.26 2.61
N SER A 27 5.29 -7.22 1.86
CA SER A 27 4.94 -7.48 0.45
C SER A 27 4.63 -8.96 0.26
N LEU A 28 3.57 -9.26 -0.49
CA LEU A 28 3.13 -10.60 -0.86
C LEU A 28 2.99 -10.71 -2.38
N THR A 29 3.44 -11.82 -2.95
CA THR A 29 3.31 -12.14 -4.37
C THR A 29 2.98 -13.63 -4.56
N PRO A 30 2.24 -14.02 -5.61
CA PRO A 30 1.54 -13.17 -6.58
C PRO A 30 0.19 -12.65 -6.04
N LEU A 31 -0.45 -11.77 -6.81
CA LEU A 31 -1.79 -11.24 -6.58
C LEU A 31 -2.83 -12.32 -6.89
N ASN A 32 -3.09 -13.15 -5.87
CA ASN A 32 -4.11 -14.18 -5.89
C ASN A 32 -4.97 -14.14 -4.62
N ALA A 33 -6.09 -14.88 -4.64
CA ALA A 33 -7.03 -14.92 -3.52
C ALA A 33 -6.39 -15.43 -2.22
N THR A 34 -5.41 -16.32 -2.32
CA THR A 34 -4.70 -16.87 -1.15
C THR A 34 -3.87 -15.78 -0.44
N ASN A 35 -3.13 -14.97 -1.20
CA ASN A 35 -2.32 -13.89 -0.65
C ASN A 35 -3.17 -12.70 -0.19
N LEU A 36 -4.28 -12.42 -0.86
CA LEU A 36 -5.27 -11.44 -0.38
C LEU A 36 -5.85 -11.85 0.99
N ARG A 37 -6.26 -13.11 1.17
CA ARG A 37 -6.74 -13.60 2.47
C ARG A 37 -5.68 -13.50 3.57
N LYS A 38 -4.40 -13.76 3.24
CA LYS A 38 -3.29 -13.57 4.19
C LYS A 38 -3.11 -12.10 4.56
N ALA A 39 -3.15 -11.19 3.58
CA ALA A 39 -3.07 -9.75 3.82
C ALA A 39 -4.21 -9.26 4.71
N HIS A 40 -5.44 -9.72 4.47
CA HIS A 40 -6.61 -9.43 5.31
C HIS A 40 -6.39 -9.85 6.76
N LYS A 41 -5.99 -11.10 7.00
CA LYS A 41 -5.69 -11.59 8.36
C LYS A 41 -4.64 -10.75 9.09
N LEU A 42 -3.62 -10.27 8.37
CA LEU A 42 -2.59 -9.40 8.95
C LEU A 42 -3.15 -8.05 9.39
N VAL A 43 -4.01 -7.44 8.56
CA VAL A 43 -4.65 -6.16 8.89
C VAL A 43 -5.68 -6.34 10.02
N GLU A 44 -6.49 -7.38 9.96
CA GLU A 44 -7.50 -7.74 10.96
C GLU A 44 -6.90 -8.00 12.35
N SER A 45 -5.65 -8.46 12.41
CA SER A 45 -4.95 -8.66 13.69
C SER A 45 -4.71 -7.36 14.48
N GLY A 46 -4.80 -6.18 13.84
CA GLY A 46 -4.61 -4.88 14.49
C GLY A 46 -3.17 -4.57 14.93
N HIS A 47 -2.24 -5.52 14.83
CA HIS A 47 -0.84 -5.36 15.24
C HIS A 47 0.08 -4.91 14.10
N MET A 48 -0.47 -4.66 12.92
CA MET A 48 0.35 -4.27 11.77
C MET A 48 0.76 -2.80 11.84
N THR A 49 2.07 -2.55 11.87
CA THR A 49 2.65 -1.23 11.60
C THR A 49 2.94 -1.09 10.10
N GLY A 50 2.49 0.01 9.49
CA GLY A 50 2.70 0.29 8.06
C GLY A 50 1.63 -0.31 7.14
N LYS A 51 2.02 -0.70 5.93
CA LYS A 51 1.12 -1.22 4.87
C LYS A 51 1.60 -2.57 4.33
N VAL A 52 0.64 -3.47 4.08
CA VAL A 52 0.85 -4.72 3.34
C VAL A 52 0.47 -4.46 1.88
N VAL A 53 1.36 -4.84 0.96
CA VAL A 53 1.13 -4.75 -0.49
C VAL A 53 1.06 -6.15 -1.06
N VAL A 54 0.07 -6.42 -1.91
CA VAL A 54 0.00 -7.64 -2.71
C VAL A 54 0.16 -7.25 -4.18
N SER A 55 1.11 -7.85 -4.89
CA SER A 55 1.45 -7.44 -6.26
C SER A 55 1.76 -8.61 -7.18
N SER A 56 1.87 -8.31 -8.48
CA SER A 56 2.21 -9.21 -9.58
C SER A 56 1.13 -10.25 -9.89
N TRP A 57 0.52 -10.19 -11.06
CA TRP A 57 -0.40 -11.25 -11.53
C TRP A 57 0.40 -12.49 -11.94
N GLU A 58 -0.16 -13.67 -11.69
CA GLU A 58 0.35 -14.95 -12.21
C GLU A 58 -0.40 -15.31 -13.50
#